data_AF-A0A5J5I2D5-F1
#
_entry.id   AF-A0A5J5I2D5-F1
#
_cell.length_a   1.000
_cell.length_b   1.000
_cell.length_c   1.000
_cell.angle_alpha   90.00
_cell.angle_beta   90.00
_cell.angle_gamma   90.00
#
_symmetry.space_group_name_H-M   'P 1'
#
loop_
_entity.id
_entity.type
_entity.pdbx_description
1 polymer ?
#
loop_
_entity_poly.entity_id
_entity_poly.type
_entity_poly.pdbx_seq_one_letter_code
_entity_poly.pdbx_strand_id
1 'polypeptide(L)'
;MSYQDRRALMAAVSLLCVTMPCSAFAQVGPAPVPAAPPVPEPVPGGIPATSGVPQSLRWTEDWGIAADPAYRRDNPLERLRNLPISDPDIRLSIGGEMRYYYQSWTHQNLGASANDANHNLGQRLRLVTELRVTPFLRIFSELGHNKEYDATTATPPNRDKLEFQQIFADITVPLGDQALFTLRPGRFEMPLGNGKLVGLRDGTNVRFTYQGVRGTFILKNRLRIDAFAVRPMQLLAGSFDDKANPDRHFNGVTVSAAKGLPLPDTQIDVYHYDVFNKVAKFALLTGEEHRESWGMRIGGKSGAWDYDAEGTFQTGHFAGDRIRAWGFNSDLGYSLPPTTPLRPRVGLRFDAFSGDGKPNNGTLGTFAPPAPRLPLFGDAGYLNFSNIIDLYPNLTVKPAKALTLVAGPEFFWRETKEDATYAGPTNYPGVRPVGSSYVGTGYNFQADWIVTKNLSYRFFFTRWIASEAFKAGGGKSSDYVGIWQQIRF
;
A
#
# COMPACT_ATOMS: atom_id res chain seq x y z
N MET A 1 -40.57 -8.92 14.34
CA MET A 1 -39.69 -8.56 13.19
C MET A 1 -38.97 -9.79 12.73
N SER A 2 -39.18 -10.18 11.48
CA SER A 2 -38.53 -11.35 10.90
C SER A 2 -37.04 -11.10 10.65
N TYR A 3 -36.26 -12.17 10.47
CA TYR A 3 -34.82 -12.09 10.17
C TYR A 3 -34.52 -11.32 8.86
N GLN A 4 -35.48 -11.26 7.93
CA GLN A 4 -35.37 -10.47 6.71
C GLN A 4 -35.57 -8.96 6.95
N ASP A 5 -36.40 -8.57 7.92
CA ASP A 5 -36.63 -7.16 8.26
C ASP A 5 -35.43 -6.50 8.94
N ARG A 6 -34.56 -7.29 9.59
CA ARG A 6 -33.30 -6.79 10.19
C ARG A 6 -32.22 -6.49 9.15
N ARG A 7 -32.27 -7.12 7.97
CA ARG A 7 -31.33 -6.88 6.86
C ARG A 7 -31.63 -5.57 6.11
N ALA A 8 -32.90 -5.22 5.95
CA ALA A 8 -33.29 -3.93 5.38
C ALA A 8 -33.00 -2.76 6.34
N LEU A 9 -33.13 -2.96 7.65
CA LEU A 9 -32.89 -1.92 8.64
C LEU A 9 -31.39 -1.56 8.79
N MET A 10 -30.47 -2.53 8.70
CA MET A 10 -29.02 -2.24 8.77
C MET A 10 -28.48 -1.55 7.50
N ALA A 11 -29.05 -1.85 6.32
CA ALA A 11 -28.71 -1.16 5.07
C ALA A 11 -29.26 0.28 5.05
N ALA A 12 -30.44 0.53 5.64
CA ALA A 12 -31.03 1.87 5.72
C ALA A 12 -30.36 2.77 6.78
N VAL A 13 -29.89 2.22 7.91
CA VAL A 13 -29.21 2.99 8.97
C VAL A 13 -27.84 3.51 8.53
N SER A 14 -27.21 2.89 7.53
CA SER A 14 -25.93 3.35 6.96
C SER A 14 -26.10 4.55 6.00
N LEU A 15 -27.32 4.80 5.50
CA LEU A 15 -27.63 5.89 4.56
C LEU A 15 -28.30 7.11 5.20
N LEU A 16 -28.78 7.02 6.46
CA LEU A 16 -29.63 8.05 7.09
C LEU A 16 -28.94 8.96 8.12
N CYS A 17 -27.62 8.89 8.29
CA CYS A 17 -26.87 9.83 9.14
C CYS A 17 -26.33 11.07 8.40
N VAL A 18 -26.94 11.50 7.29
CA VAL A 18 -26.64 12.78 6.63
C VAL A 18 -27.85 13.69 6.65
N THR A 19 -28.17 14.20 7.84
CA THR A 19 -28.91 15.46 7.99
C THR A 19 -28.23 16.26 9.10
N MET A 20 -27.21 17.03 8.74
CA MET A 20 -26.83 18.19 9.55
C MET A 20 -27.28 19.46 8.85
N PRO A 21 -27.85 20.42 9.61
CA PRO A 21 -28.34 21.66 9.07
C PRO A 21 -27.18 22.52 8.56
N CYS A 22 -27.42 23.15 7.41
CA CYS A 22 -26.55 24.16 6.83
C CYS A 22 -26.32 25.27 7.87
N SER A 23 -25.08 25.41 8.37
CA SER A 23 -24.68 26.51 9.24
C SER A 23 -23.20 26.80 9.02
N ALA A 24 -22.94 28.00 8.48
CA ALA A 24 -21.69 28.74 8.42
C ALA A 24 -20.43 27.96 7.95
N PHE A 25 -20.09 28.14 6.67
CA PHE A 25 -18.75 27.91 6.16
C PHE A 25 -17.75 28.81 6.91
N ALA A 26 -17.05 28.27 7.90
CA ALA A 26 -15.77 28.82 8.28
C ALA A 26 -14.84 28.69 7.07
N GLN A 27 -14.25 29.80 6.62
CA GLN A 27 -13.19 29.82 5.62
C GLN A 27 -11.98 29.07 6.19
N VAL A 28 -11.96 27.76 6.02
CA VAL A 28 -10.76 26.95 6.21
C VAL A 28 -9.77 27.41 5.15
N GLY A 29 -8.55 27.79 5.58
CA GLY A 29 -7.46 28.15 4.69
C GLY A 29 -7.23 27.09 3.60
N PRO A 30 -6.54 27.42 2.49
CA PRO A 30 -6.37 26.49 1.38
C PRO A 30 -5.78 25.17 1.87
N ALA A 31 -6.55 24.08 1.74
CA ALA A 31 -6.05 22.73 1.96
C ALA A 31 -4.85 22.50 1.02
N PRO A 32 -3.72 21.93 1.50
CA PRO A 32 -2.59 21.61 0.66
C PRO A 32 -3.01 20.73 -0.50
N VAL A 33 -2.42 20.96 -1.68
CA VAL A 33 -2.65 20.19 -2.89
C VAL A 33 -2.20 18.73 -2.66
N PRO A 34 -3.06 17.71 -2.80
CA PRO A 34 -2.57 16.34 -2.95
C PRO A 34 -2.04 16.20 -4.38
N ALA A 35 -0.72 16.12 -4.52
CA ALA A 35 -0.05 15.66 -5.72
C ALA A 35 -0.18 14.14 -5.79
N ALA A 36 -1.00 13.62 -6.70
CA ALA A 36 -1.38 12.20 -6.76
C ALA A 36 -1.97 11.69 -5.40
N PRO A 37 -2.57 10.49 -5.31
CA PRO A 37 -2.63 9.82 -4.00
C PRO A 37 -1.19 9.74 -3.45
N PRO A 38 -0.94 10.09 -2.17
CA PRO A 38 0.43 10.18 -1.68
C PRO A 38 1.09 8.80 -1.69
N VAL A 39 2.32 8.74 -2.20
CA VAL A 39 3.42 8.15 -1.42
C VAL A 39 4.69 9.01 -1.62
N PRO A 40 4.86 10.10 -0.87
CA PRO A 40 5.91 10.15 0.12
C PRO A 40 5.26 9.61 1.40
N GLU A 41 5.73 8.52 1.98
CA GLU A 41 6.96 8.51 2.75
C GLU A 41 7.45 7.08 2.96
N PRO A 42 8.77 6.92 3.05
CA PRO A 42 9.29 6.67 4.38
C PRO A 42 9.95 7.96 4.88
N VAL A 43 9.76 8.30 6.16
CA VAL A 43 10.86 8.24 7.13
C VAL A 43 10.37 7.95 8.55
N PRO A 44 10.81 6.85 9.20
CA PRO A 44 11.17 6.92 10.61
C PRO A 44 12.36 7.87 10.79
N GLY A 45 12.11 9.12 11.21
CA GLY A 45 13.15 9.99 11.78
C GLY A 45 13.43 11.38 11.19
N GLY A 46 12.57 12.07 10.43
CA GLY A 46 12.99 13.43 10.00
C GLY A 46 11.99 14.47 9.53
N ILE A 47 10.82 14.11 9.00
CA ILE A 47 9.79 15.11 8.69
C ILE A 47 8.47 14.54 9.18
N PRO A 48 7.97 15.02 10.34
CA PRO A 48 6.62 14.69 10.77
C PRO A 48 5.63 15.16 9.70
N ALA A 49 4.54 14.43 9.51
CA ALA A 49 3.46 14.87 8.63
C ALA A 49 2.90 16.23 9.09
N THR A 50 2.14 16.92 8.24
CA THR A 50 1.46 18.16 8.63
C THR A 50 0.72 17.96 9.95
N SER A 51 1.09 18.72 10.98
CA SER A 51 0.54 18.58 12.32
C SER A 51 -0.99 18.70 12.33
N GLY A 52 -1.65 17.83 13.08
CA GLY A 52 -3.12 17.83 13.24
C GLY A 52 -3.89 17.09 12.15
N VAL A 53 -3.21 16.35 11.28
CA VAL A 53 -3.80 15.61 10.15
C VAL A 53 -3.55 14.11 10.32
N PRO A 54 -4.59 13.27 10.41
CA PRO A 54 -4.42 11.82 10.41
C PRO A 54 -3.73 11.30 9.16
N GLN A 55 -2.82 10.35 9.31
CA GLN A 55 -2.01 9.80 8.22
C GLN A 55 -2.41 8.38 7.86
N SER A 56 -1.96 7.90 6.68
CA SER A 56 -2.12 6.48 6.35
C SER A 56 -1.19 5.59 7.17
N LEU A 57 0.06 6.02 7.35
CA LEU A 57 1.01 5.44 8.28
C LEU A 57 0.82 6.10 9.64
N ARG A 58 0.13 5.43 10.55
CA ARG A 58 -0.31 6.05 11.80
C ARG A 58 0.85 6.54 12.69
N TRP A 59 2.04 5.95 12.56
CA TRP A 59 3.24 6.33 13.29
C TRP A 59 4.01 7.52 12.71
N THR A 60 3.60 8.06 11.56
CA THR A 60 4.16 9.31 10.99
C THR A 60 3.33 10.56 11.37
N GLU A 61 2.21 10.37 12.07
CA GLU A 61 1.36 11.47 12.50
C GLU A 61 2.09 12.42 13.45
N ASP A 62 1.89 13.72 13.24
CA ASP A 62 2.28 14.76 14.17
C ASP A 62 1.05 15.36 14.84
N TRP A 63 1.03 15.32 16.17
CA TRP A 63 -0.03 15.89 17.00
C TRP A 63 0.50 16.99 17.93
N GLY A 64 1.62 17.63 17.59
CA GLY A 64 2.17 18.77 18.32
C GLY A 64 1.11 19.85 18.59
N ILE A 65 0.31 20.20 17.58
CA ILE A 65 -0.78 21.18 17.68
C ILE A 65 -1.84 20.83 18.75
N ALA A 66 -2.03 19.54 19.07
CA ALA A 66 -3.00 19.10 20.06
C ALA A 66 -2.59 19.41 21.52
N ALA A 67 -1.37 19.92 21.74
CA ALA A 67 -1.02 20.51 23.04
C ALA A 67 -1.90 21.71 23.38
N ASP A 68 -2.34 22.49 22.37
CA ASP A 68 -3.20 23.66 22.53
C ASP A 68 -4.62 23.24 22.99
N PRO A 69 -5.09 23.72 24.17
CA PRO A 69 -6.46 23.48 24.62
C PRO A 69 -7.54 24.05 23.70
N ALA A 70 -7.28 25.15 22.97
CA ALA A 70 -8.23 25.72 22.02
C ALA A 70 -8.44 24.76 20.84
N TYR A 71 -7.34 24.26 20.25
CA TYR A 71 -7.39 23.23 19.21
C TYR A 71 -8.22 22.00 19.65
N ARG A 72 -7.98 21.46 20.84
CA ARG A 72 -8.73 20.27 21.34
C ARG A 72 -10.21 20.53 21.58
N ARG A 73 -10.59 21.77 21.93
CA ARG A 73 -12.00 22.15 22.11
C ARG A 73 -12.75 22.06 20.79
N ASP A 74 -12.14 22.58 19.72
CA ASP A 74 -12.70 22.65 18.37
C ASP A 74 -12.57 21.32 17.60
N ASN A 75 -11.69 20.43 18.04
CA ASN A 75 -11.41 19.14 17.42
C ASN A 75 -11.69 17.98 18.39
N PRO A 76 -12.97 17.64 18.66
CA PRO A 76 -13.33 16.68 19.70
C PRO A 76 -12.76 15.27 19.48
N LEU A 77 -12.58 14.86 18.23
CA LEU A 77 -11.97 13.58 17.86
C LEU A 77 -10.50 13.48 18.25
N GLU A 78 -9.80 14.61 18.37
CA GLU A 78 -8.36 14.68 18.66
C GLU A 78 -8.06 15.03 20.12
N ARG A 79 -9.08 15.03 21.00
CA ARG A 79 -8.94 15.47 22.40
C ARG A 79 -7.96 14.64 23.20
N LEU A 80 -7.78 13.37 22.83
CA LEU A 80 -6.88 12.44 23.49
C LEU A 80 -5.48 12.42 22.85
N ARG A 81 -5.19 13.34 21.92
CA ARG A 81 -3.87 13.50 21.33
C ARG A 81 -3.00 14.43 22.17
N ASN A 82 -1.71 14.08 22.28
CA ASN A 82 -0.64 14.86 22.92
C ASN A 82 -0.93 15.32 24.37
N LEU A 83 -1.55 14.45 25.17
CA LEU A 83 -1.85 14.67 26.57
C LEU A 83 -0.57 14.64 27.43
N PRO A 84 -0.33 15.62 28.31
CA PRO A 84 0.72 15.51 29.32
C PRO A 84 0.29 14.49 30.40
N ILE A 85 1.21 13.60 30.81
CA ILE A 85 0.94 12.63 31.89
C ILE A 85 1.49 13.13 33.24
N SER A 86 2.77 13.52 33.29
CA SER A 86 3.43 13.97 34.52
C SER A 86 4.47 15.05 34.20
N ASP A 87 5.57 14.64 33.57
CA ASP A 87 6.61 15.51 33.05
C ASP A 87 6.19 16.14 31.71
N PRO A 88 6.55 17.42 31.41
CA PRO A 88 6.33 18.04 30.10
C PRO A 88 6.79 17.21 28.89
N ASP A 89 7.81 16.37 29.04
CA ASP A 89 8.35 15.50 27.99
C ASP A 89 7.56 14.20 27.82
N ILE A 90 6.84 13.76 28.87
CA ILE A 90 6.03 12.54 28.84
C ILE A 90 4.64 12.87 28.29
N ARG A 91 4.45 12.52 27.01
CA ARG A 91 3.22 12.79 26.26
C ARG A 91 2.57 11.51 25.76
N LEU A 92 1.26 11.40 25.96
CA LEU A 92 0.44 10.32 25.43
C LEU A 92 -0.49 10.84 24.34
N SER A 93 -0.51 10.15 23.19
CA SER A 93 -1.53 10.33 22.17
C SER A 93 -2.33 9.06 22.02
N ILE A 94 -3.65 9.15 22.06
CA ILE A 94 -4.58 8.05 21.78
C ILE A 94 -5.44 8.45 20.59
N GLY A 95 -5.49 7.60 19.58
CA GLY A 95 -6.35 7.74 18.40
C GLY A 95 -6.93 6.41 17.95
N GLY A 96 -7.53 6.41 16.79
CA GLY A 96 -8.12 5.20 16.24
C GLY A 96 -8.37 5.23 14.74
N GLU A 97 -8.70 4.06 14.22
CA GLU A 97 -9.18 3.88 12.85
C GLU A 97 -10.43 3.02 12.86
N MET A 98 -11.39 3.41 12.04
CA MET A 98 -12.50 2.56 11.63
C MET A 98 -12.55 2.59 10.11
N ARG A 99 -12.44 1.42 9.48
CA ARG A 99 -12.59 1.26 8.03
C ARG A 99 -13.60 0.17 7.74
N TYR A 100 -14.51 0.48 6.82
CA TYR A 100 -15.35 -0.50 6.15
C TYR A 100 -15.02 -0.51 4.66
N TYR A 101 -14.82 -1.70 4.10
CA TYR A 101 -14.51 -1.87 2.69
C TYR A 101 -15.39 -2.96 2.09
N TYR A 102 -16.40 -2.55 1.34
CA TYR A 102 -17.18 -3.47 0.52
C TYR A 102 -16.43 -3.74 -0.78
N GLN A 103 -16.32 -5.01 -1.14
CA GLN A 103 -15.69 -5.47 -2.37
C GLN A 103 -16.55 -6.52 -3.03
N SER A 104 -16.65 -6.50 -4.36
CA SER A 104 -17.37 -7.51 -5.14
C SER A 104 -16.64 -7.78 -6.44
N TRP A 105 -16.42 -9.05 -6.74
CA TRP A 105 -15.87 -9.57 -7.98
C TRP A 105 -16.84 -10.58 -8.58
N THR A 106 -17.10 -10.48 -9.88
CA THR A 106 -17.79 -11.56 -10.61
C THR A 106 -16.86 -12.76 -10.82
N HIS A 107 -15.56 -12.54 -11.00
CA HIS A 107 -14.51 -13.57 -11.07
C HIS A 107 -13.19 -13.06 -10.43
N GLN A 108 -13.01 -13.24 -9.12
CA GLN A 108 -11.86 -12.73 -8.36
C GLN A 108 -10.52 -13.29 -8.87
N ASN A 109 -10.49 -14.56 -9.27
CA ASN A 109 -9.28 -15.24 -9.75
C ASN A 109 -9.23 -15.30 -11.28
N LEU A 110 -10.05 -14.50 -11.96
CA LEU A 110 -10.15 -14.44 -13.43
C LEU A 110 -10.35 -15.83 -14.08
N GLY A 111 -11.04 -16.75 -13.43
CA GLY A 111 -11.29 -18.11 -13.93
C GLY A 111 -10.23 -19.16 -13.56
N ALA A 112 -9.16 -18.80 -12.83
CA ALA A 112 -8.13 -19.76 -12.40
C ALA A 112 -8.66 -20.79 -11.38
N SER A 113 -9.79 -20.53 -10.74
CA SER A 113 -10.49 -21.48 -9.87
C SER A 113 -11.97 -21.54 -10.24
N ALA A 114 -12.60 -22.70 -10.04
CA ALA A 114 -14.05 -22.83 -10.17
C ALA A 114 -14.77 -21.96 -9.12
N ASN A 115 -15.92 -21.39 -9.50
CA ASN A 115 -16.77 -20.57 -8.62
C ASN A 115 -16.02 -19.44 -7.88
N ASP A 116 -15.21 -18.67 -8.61
CA ASP A 116 -14.36 -17.61 -8.09
C ASP A 116 -15.06 -16.24 -7.95
N ALA A 117 -16.39 -16.20 -7.99
CA ALA A 117 -17.13 -15.00 -7.60
C ALA A 117 -16.96 -14.77 -6.09
N ASN A 118 -16.72 -13.53 -5.69
CA ASN A 118 -16.58 -13.19 -4.27
C ASN A 118 -17.15 -11.82 -4.00
N HIS A 119 -17.85 -11.67 -2.89
CA HIS A 119 -18.23 -10.38 -2.34
C HIS A 119 -17.93 -10.41 -0.86
N ASN A 120 -17.43 -9.32 -0.31
CA ASN A 120 -17.17 -9.25 1.12
C ASN A 120 -17.34 -7.81 1.63
N LEU A 121 -17.57 -7.72 2.92
CA LEU A 121 -17.43 -6.49 3.67
C LEU A 121 -16.30 -6.66 4.69
N GLY A 122 -15.18 -6.00 4.46
CA GLY A 122 -14.08 -5.92 5.40
C GLY A 122 -14.32 -4.83 6.46
N GLN A 123 -14.14 -5.16 7.72
CA GLN A 123 -14.07 -4.23 8.84
C GLN A 123 -12.67 -4.25 9.45
N ARG A 124 -12.08 -3.06 9.58
CA ARG A 124 -10.82 -2.85 10.27
C ARG A 124 -11.03 -1.81 11.37
N LEU A 125 -10.83 -2.21 12.62
CA LEU A 125 -10.79 -1.33 13.77
C LEU A 125 -9.37 -1.25 14.30
N ARG A 126 -8.92 -0.05 14.68
CA ARG A 126 -7.63 0.18 15.33
C ARG A 126 -7.79 1.11 16.54
N LEU A 127 -7.08 0.79 17.61
CA LEU A 127 -6.72 1.69 18.69
C LEU A 127 -5.23 2.00 18.54
N VAL A 128 -4.89 3.27 18.38
CA VAL A 128 -3.52 3.72 18.17
C VAL A 128 -3.07 4.48 19.40
N THR A 129 -1.88 4.18 19.90
CA THR A 129 -1.26 4.92 21.00
C THR A 129 0.19 5.27 20.69
N GLU A 130 0.58 6.50 20.99
CA GLU A 130 1.99 6.92 21.02
C GLU A 130 2.30 7.48 22.41
N LEU A 131 3.32 6.90 23.05
CA LEU A 131 3.90 7.41 24.27
C LEU A 131 5.28 7.98 23.95
N ARG A 132 5.42 9.30 24.00
CA ARG A 132 6.72 9.98 24.01
C ARG A 132 7.18 10.06 25.45
N VAL A 133 8.38 9.56 25.73
CA VAL A 133 8.97 9.53 27.08
C VAL A 133 10.01 10.63 27.23
N THR A 134 10.77 10.87 26.16
CA THR A 134 11.77 11.95 26.03
C THR A 134 11.76 12.45 24.58
N PRO A 135 12.50 13.51 24.24
CA PRO A 135 12.74 13.89 22.84
C PRO A 135 13.40 12.79 21.98
N PHE A 136 13.97 11.76 22.61
CA PHE A 136 14.77 10.71 21.98
C PHE A 136 14.11 9.33 22.02
N LEU A 137 13.05 9.14 22.81
CA LEU A 137 12.40 7.86 23.01
C LEU A 137 10.89 7.99 22.85
N ARG A 138 10.34 7.22 21.90
CA ARG A 138 8.89 6.99 21.81
C ARG A 138 8.57 5.50 21.71
N ILE A 139 7.38 5.15 22.19
CA ILE A 139 6.77 3.82 22.02
C ILE A 139 5.47 4.02 21.25
N PHE A 140 5.30 3.26 20.18
CA PHE A 140 4.10 3.27 19.35
C PHE A 140 3.44 1.89 19.40
N SER A 141 2.13 1.85 19.55
CA SER A 141 1.36 0.62 19.37
C SER A 141 0.04 0.85 18.64
N GLU A 142 -0.34 -0.14 17.86
CA GLU A 142 -1.59 -0.21 17.14
C GLU A 142 -2.24 -1.57 17.45
N LEU A 143 -3.28 -1.54 18.29
CA LEU A 143 -4.11 -2.71 18.58
C LEU A 143 -5.24 -2.78 17.55
N GLY A 144 -5.38 -3.91 16.87
CA GLY A 144 -6.32 -4.08 15.78
C GLY A 144 -7.33 -5.19 15.99
N HIS A 145 -8.48 -5.03 15.35
CA HIS A 145 -9.47 -6.08 15.16
C HIS A 145 -9.95 -6.08 13.70
N ASN A 146 -9.82 -7.21 13.02
CA ASN A 146 -10.05 -7.37 11.58
C ASN A 146 -11.12 -8.44 11.32
N LYS A 147 -12.21 -8.06 10.65
CA LYS A 147 -13.31 -8.99 10.38
C LYS A 147 -13.78 -8.90 8.95
N GLU A 148 -14.10 -10.04 8.38
CA GLU A 148 -14.67 -10.17 7.05
C GLU A 148 -16.08 -10.74 7.19
N TYR A 149 -17.04 -10.09 6.52
CA TYR A 149 -18.43 -10.52 6.46
C TYR A 149 -18.80 -10.92 5.04
N ASP A 150 -19.72 -11.89 4.93
CA ASP A 150 -20.37 -12.32 3.69
C ASP A 150 -19.44 -12.84 2.56
N ALA A 151 -18.16 -13.06 2.87
CA ALA A 151 -17.20 -13.62 1.92
C ALA A 151 -17.60 -15.02 1.46
N THR A 152 -17.80 -15.18 0.15
CA THR A 152 -18.04 -16.48 -0.50
C THR A 152 -16.83 -17.40 -0.34
N THR A 153 -15.63 -16.83 -0.43
CA THR A 153 -14.36 -17.53 -0.19
C THR A 153 -13.58 -16.78 0.89
N ALA A 154 -13.07 -17.51 1.89
CA ALA A 154 -12.29 -16.90 2.95
C ALA A 154 -11.02 -16.26 2.40
N THR A 155 -10.80 -14.98 2.74
CA THR A 155 -9.56 -14.27 2.43
C THR A 155 -8.78 -14.13 3.75
N PRO A 156 -7.77 -14.97 4.04
CA PRO A 156 -7.16 -15.00 5.37
C PRO A 156 -6.65 -13.64 5.87
N PRO A 157 -5.99 -12.79 5.05
CA PRO A 157 -5.58 -11.45 5.48
C PRO A 157 -6.73 -10.47 5.79
N ASN A 158 -8.00 -10.85 5.57
CA ASN A 158 -9.14 -10.04 6.00
C ASN A 158 -9.63 -10.39 7.41
N ARG A 159 -9.11 -11.46 8.03
CA ARG A 159 -9.57 -11.98 9.31
C ARG A 159 -8.41 -12.12 10.27
N ASP A 160 -8.52 -11.42 11.38
CA ASP A 160 -7.57 -11.49 12.48
C ASP A 160 -8.28 -10.89 13.70
N LYS A 161 -8.25 -11.58 14.85
CA LYS A 161 -9.02 -11.15 16.02
C LYS A 161 -8.31 -9.97 16.68
N LEU A 162 -8.09 -10.01 17.99
CA LEU A 162 -7.45 -8.90 18.68
C LEU A 162 -5.94 -9.10 18.65
N GLU A 163 -5.21 -8.21 17.98
CA GLU A 163 -3.77 -8.35 17.76
C GLU A 163 -3.06 -7.00 17.72
N PHE A 164 -1.83 -6.93 18.24
CA PHE A 164 -0.95 -5.79 18.03
C PHE A 164 -0.43 -5.80 16.59
N GLN A 165 -1.08 -5.05 15.71
CA GLN A 165 -0.66 -4.91 14.32
C GLN A 165 0.71 -4.25 14.22
N GLN A 166 0.96 -3.27 15.09
CA GLN A 166 2.26 -2.64 15.28
C GLN A 166 2.52 -2.48 16.77
N ILE A 167 3.76 -2.70 17.19
CA ILE A 167 4.26 -2.36 18.51
C ILE A 167 5.78 -2.24 18.44
N PHE A 168 6.31 -1.03 18.62
CA PHE A 168 7.74 -0.77 18.51
C PHE A 168 8.16 0.41 19.37
N ALA A 169 9.47 0.51 19.61
CA ALA A 169 10.09 1.70 20.16
C ALA A 169 10.94 2.40 19.08
N ASP A 170 11.00 3.72 19.08
CA ASP A 170 12.01 4.47 18.34
C ASP A 170 12.98 5.10 19.34
N ILE A 171 14.26 4.78 19.20
CA ILE A 171 15.36 5.34 19.99
C ILE A 171 16.19 6.20 19.05
N THR A 172 16.12 7.52 19.20
CA THR A 172 16.76 8.50 18.33
C THR A 172 17.95 9.16 19.03
N VAL A 173 19.13 9.04 18.43
CA VAL A 173 20.38 9.64 18.90
C VAL A 173 20.81 10.73 17.91
N PRO A 174 20.83 12.00 18.32
CA PRO A 174 21.47 13.05 17.54
C PRO A 174 22.99 12.81 17.46
N LEU A 175 23.55 12.94 16.26
CA LEU A 175 24.97 12.80 15.97
C LEU A 175 25.49 14.18 15.53
N GLY A 176 25.66 15.07 16.50
CA GLY A 176 25.87 16.50 16.25
C GLY A 176 24.61 17.18 15.68
N ASP A 177 24.78 18.33 15.03
CA ASP A 177 23.66 19.17 14.57
C ASP A 177 23.07 18.77 13.21
N GLN A 178 23.74 17.88 12.48
CA GLN A 178 23.42 17.56 11.08
C GLN A 178 22.98 16.12 10.85
N ALA A 179 23.22 15.23 11.80
CA ALA A 179 22.91 13.82 11.64
C ALA A 179 22.08 13.29 12.81
N LEU A 180 21.25 12.31 12.50
CA LEU A 180 20.46 11.57 13.49
C LEU A 180 20.47 10.09 13.13
N PHE A 181 20.46 9.25 14.15
CA PHE A 181 20.28 7.82 14.01
C PHE A 181 19.09 7.37 14.84
N THR A 182 18.15 6.64 14.24
CA THR A 182 17.00 6.06 14.91
C THR A 182 17.06 4.55 14.81
N LEU A 183 17.03 3.86 15.96
CA LEU A 183 16.86 2.41 16.03
C LEU A 183 15.40 2.08 16.38
N ARG A 184 14.79 1.21 15.58
CA ARG A 184 13.42 0.70 15.76
C ARG A 184 13.40 -0.82 15.91
N PRO A 185 13.35 -1.35 17.14
CA PRO A 185 12.97 -2.75 17.39
C PRO A 185 11.46 -2.89 17.53
N GLY A 186 10.91 -4.02 17.05
CA GLY A 186 9.52 -4.40 17.32
C GLY A 186 8.80 -4.96 16.09
N ARG A 187 7.47 -4.80 16.07
CA ARG A 187 6.59 -5.09 14.94
C ARG A 187 6.12 -3.79 14.30
N PHE A 188 6.34 -3.63 13.00
CA PHE A 188 6.04 -2.38 12.31
C PHE A 188 5.71 -2.58 10.83
N GLU A 189 4.99 -1.60 10.29
CA GLU A 189 4.85 -1.40 8.84
C GLU A 189 6.11 -0.75 8.26
N MET A 190 6.50 -1.17 7.06
CA MET A 190 7.68 -0.66 6.37
C MET A 190 7.44 -0.65 4.85
N PRO A 191 6.60 0.26 4.32
CA PRO A 191 6.64 0.53 2.89
C PRO A 191 7.99 1.17 2.53
N LEU A 192 8.56 0.78 1.39
CA LEU A 192 9.85 1.30 0.89
C LEU A 192 9.68 1.83 -0.54
N GLY A 193 10.54 2.78 -0.93
CA GLY A 193 10.49 3.41 -2.26
C GLY A 193 9.14 4.09 -2.52
N ASN A 194 8.55 3.82 -3.69
CA ASN A 194 7.19 4.24 -4.07
C ASN A 194 6.08 3.34 -3.46
N GLY A 195 6.44 2.35 -2.65
CA GLY A 195 5.51 1.42 -2.03
C GLY A 195 4.89 0.39 -2.98
N LYS A 196 5.38 0.26 -4.22
CA LYS A 196 4.90 -0.74 -5.20
C LYS A 196 5.47 -2.12 -4.87
N LEU A 197 6.80 -2.28 -4.87
CA LEU A 197 7.47 -3.56 -4.63
C LEU A 197 7.46 -4.01 -3.16
N VAL A 198 7.48 -3.04 -2.25
CA VAL A 198 7.41 -3.24 -0.79
C VAL A 198 6.34 -2.30 -0.24
N GLY A 199 5.10 -2.79 -0.20
CA GLY A 199 3.92 -2.02 0.18
C GLY A 199 3.19 -2.57 1.41
N LEU A 200 2.13 -1.87 1.80
CA LEU A 200 1.31 -2.20 2.97
C LEU A 200 0.28 -3.30 2.71
N ARG A 201 -0.01 -3.62 1.45
CA ARG A 201 -1.16 -4.46 1.04
C ARG A 201 -2.50 -3.94 1.59
N ASP A 202 -2.72 -2.64 1.49
CA ASP A 202 -3.85 -1.98 2.17
C ASP A 202 -5.24 -2.42 1.67
N GLY A 203 -5.32 -3.14 0.54
CA GLY A 203 -6.56 -3.74 0.03
C GLY A 203 -7.21 -4.73 1.00
N THR A 204 -6.44 -5.41 1.86
CA THR A 204 -6.97 -6.34 2.88
C THR A 204 -7.16 -5.66 4.24
N ASN A 205 -7.89 -6.28 5.19
CA ASN A 205 -8.03 -5.71 6.54
C ASN A 205 -6.72 -5.73 7.33
N VAL A 206 -5.94 -6.81 7.24
CA VAL A 206 -4.62 -6.88 7.85
C VAL A 206 -3.59 -6.36 6.85
N ARG A 207 -2.80 -5.38 7.26
CA ARG A 207 -1.67 -4.85 6.48
C ARG A 207 -0.46 -5.77 6.63
N PHE A 208 0.44 -5.71 5.65
CA PHE A 208 1.67 -6.47 5.71
C PHE A 208 2.65 -5.85 6.69
N THR A 209 2.96 -6.57 7.76
CA THR A 209 3.82 -6.13 8.86
C THR A 209 5.01 -7.05 9.02
N TYR A 210 6.04 -6.51 9.64
CA TYR A 210 7.30 -7.21 9.89
C TYR A 210 7.66 -7.13 11.36
N GLN A 211 8.35 -8.14 11.87
CA GLN A 211 8.94 -8.13 13.21
C GLN A 211 10.46 -8.28 13.11
N GLY A 212 11.18 -7.41 13.80
CA GLY A 212 12.64 -7.38 13.80
C GLY A 212 13.17 -6.00 14.16
N VAL A 213 14.21 -5.57 13.46
CA VAL A 213 14.88 -4.28 13.70
C VAL A 213 15.05 -3.47 12.41
N ARG A 214 14.95 -2.15 12.52
CA ARG A 214 15.31 -1.18 11.49
C ARG A 214 16.18 -0.09 12.10
N GLY A 215 17.30 0.22 11.46
CA GLY A 215 18.11 1.40 11.74
C GLY A 215 17.92 2.43 10.62
N THR A 216 17.64 3.67 10.99
CA THR A 216 17.60 4.80 10.04
C THR A 216 18.68 5.79 10.40
N PHE A 217 19.55 6.11 9.44
CA PHE A 217 20.49 7.22 9.54
C PHE A 217 20.03 8.34 8.60
N ILE A 218 19.99 9.58 9.08
CA ILE A 218 19.70 10.75 8.24
C ILE A 218 20.82 11.76 8.43
N LEU A 219 21.37 12.19 7.30
CA LEU A 219 22.22 13.36 7.18
C LEU A 219 21.39 14.47 6.52
N LYS A 220 21.10 15.53 7.30
CA LYS A 220 20.19 16.61 6.93
C LYS A 220 20.51 17.17 5.55
N ASN A 221 19.49 17.26 4.69
CA ASN A 221 19.57 17.77 3.32
C ASN A 221 20.60 17.06 2.41
N ARG A 222 21.08 15.86 2.78
CA ARG A 222 22.08 15.12 2.01
C ARG A 222 21.63 13.71 1.68
N LEU A 223 21.41 12.89 2.70
CA LEU A 223 21.28 11.46 2.52
C LEU A 223 20.44 10.85 3.64
N ARG A 224 19.73 9.79 3.30
CA ARG A 224 19.16 8.87 4.25
C ARG A 224 19.56 7.44 3.93
N ILE A 225 19.82 6.65 4.98
CA ILE A 225 20.07 5.23 4.89
C ILE A 225 19.09 4.52 5.82
N ASP A 226 18.39 3.52 5.28
CA ASP A 226 17.60 2.56 6.05
C ASP A 226 18.26 1.20 5.94
N ALA A 227 18.53 0.54 7.06
CA ALA A 227 18.97 -0.85 7.11
C ALA A 227 18.00 -1.63 8.00
N PHE A 228 17.62 -2.84 7.59
CA PHE A 228 16.66 -3.64 8.33
C PHE A 228 16.97 -5.13 8.25
N ALA A 229 16.62 -5.83 9.32
CA ALA A 229 16.65 -7.29 9.40
C ALA A 229 15.35 -7.73 10.06
N VAL A 230 14.42 -8.26 9.27
CA VAL A 230 13.06 -8.52 9.73
C VAL A 230 12.51 -9.83 9.18
N ARG A 231 11.46 -10.32 9.83
CA ARG A 231 10.65 -11.44 9.36
C ARG A 231 9.22 -10.96 9.10
N PRO A 232 8.61 -11.31 7.96
CA PRO A 232 7.19 -11.11 7.76
C PRO A 232 6.37 -11.82 8.84
N MET A 233 5.28 -11.19 9.27
CA MET A 233 4.35 -11.80 10.21
C MET A 233 3.55 -12.94 9.56
N GLN A 234 3.32 -14.00 10.31
CA GLN A 234 2.36 -15.06 9.98
C GLN A 234 1.07 -14.80 10.77
N LEU A 235 -0.03 -14.62 10.03
CA LEU A 235 -1.36 -14.45 10.61
C LEU A 235 -1.93 -15.80 11.07
N LEU A 236 -2.37 -15.87 12.31
CA LEU A 236 -3.00 -17.03 12.91
C LEU A 236 -4.47 -16.73 13.25
N ALA A 237 -5.22 -17.74 13.72
CA ALA A 237 -6.68 -17.64 13.88
C ALA A 237 -7.13 -17.15 15.28
N GLY A 238 -6.20 -17.05 16.23
CA GLY A 238 -6.43 -16.64 17.60
C GLY A 238 -6.42 -15.12 17.78
N SER A 239 -6.21 -14.70 19.03
CA SER A 239 -5.90 -13.32 19.39
C SER A 239 -4.52 -13.34 20.03
N PHE A 240 -3.68 -12.35 19.71
CA PHE A 240 -2.31 -12.22 20.23
C PHE A 240 -1.42 -13.45 19.96
N ASP A 241 -1.69 -14.16 18.87
CA ASP A 241 -0.96 -15.38 18.47
C ASP A 241 -0.09 -15.17 17.23
N ASP A 242 -0.19 -14.03 16.54
CA ASP A 242 0.62 -13.75 15.37
C ASP A 242 2.10 -13.74 15.71
N LYS A 243 2.89 -14.39 14.87
CA LYS A 243 4.34 -14.59 15.08
C LYS A 243 5.15 -14.27 13.85
N ALA A 244 6.39 -13.81 14.05
CA ALA A 244 7.36 -13.72 12.99
C ALA A 244 7.53 -15.10 12.34
N ASN A 245 7.36 -15.19 11.02
CA ASN A 245 7.45 -16.45 10.31
C ASN A 245 8.91 -16.94 10.28
N PRO A 246 9.26 -18.08 10.90
CA PRO A 246 10.65 -18.55 10.94
C PRO A 246 11.16 -19.03 9.57
N ASP A 247 10.26 -19.37 8.65
CA ASP A 247 10.57 -19.88 7.32
C ASP A 247 10.72 -18.74 6.27
N ARG A 248 10.72 -17.48 6.72
CA ARG A 248 10.87 -16.31 5.86
C ARG A 248 11.75 -15.24 6.53
N HIS A 249 12.54 -14.53 5.74
CA HIS A 249 13.15 -13.28 6.17
C HIS A 249 13.13 -12.25 5.04
N PHE A 250 13.25 -10.99 5.43
CA PHE A 250 13.44 -9.87 4.53
C PHE A 250 14.44 -8.92 5.16
N ASN A 251 15.64 -8.90 4.60
CA ASN A 251 16.72 -8.02 5.04
C ASN A 251 17.02 -7.04 3.91
N GLY A 252 17.59 -5.89 4.24
CA GLY A 252 17.95 -4.96 3.20
C GLY A 252 18.51 -3.65 3.66
N VAL A 253 19.00 -2.91 2.68
CA VAL A 253 19.48 -1.54 2.81
C VAL A 253 18.90 -0.70 1.69
N THR A 254 18.40 0.48 2.03
CA THR A 254 17.97 1.51 1.08
C THR A 254 18.76 2.78 1.37
N VAL A 255 19.27 3.42 0.31
CA VAL A 255 20.00 4.68 0.37
C VAL A 255 19.26 5.70 -0.51
N SER A 256 18.81 6.79 0.10
CA SER A 256 18.03 7.84 -0.54
C SER A 256 18.79 9.15 -0.52
N ALA A 257 19.14 9.68 -1.69
CA ALA A 257 19.69 11.03 -1.80
C ALA A 257 18.61 12.07 -1.52
N ALA A 258 18.98 13.17 -0.87
CA ALA A 258 18.08 14.29 -0.69
C ALA A 258 17.60 14.80 -2.06
N LYS A 259 16.32 15.16 -2.15
CA LYS A 259 15.72 15.68 -3.38
C LYS A 259 16.49 16.91 -3.85
N GLY A 260 16.85 16.94 -5.13
CA GLY A 260 17.60 18.06 -5.72
C GLY A 260 19.12 17.94 -5.59
N LEU A 261 19.65 16.96 -4.83
CA LEU A 261 21.08 16.87 -4.58
C LEU A 261 21.87 16.37 -5.81
N PRO A 262 21.53 15.23 -6.46
CA PRO A 262 22.23 14.80 -7.67
C PRO A 262 21.69 15.50 -8.93
N LEU A 263 20.39 15.76 -8.96
CA LEU A 263 19.65 16.37 -10.07
C LEU A 263 18.53 17.25 -9.52
N PRO A 264 18.26 18.45 -10.09
CA PRO A 264 17.18 19.33 -9.65
C PRO A 264 15.84 18.59 -9.58
N ASP A 265 15.07 18.88 -8.53
CA ASP A 265 13.73 18.33 -8.29
C ASP A 265 13.59 16.79 -8.31
N THR A 266 14.70 16.07 -8.24
CA THR A 266 14.76 14.61 -8.37
C THR A 266 15.20 13.98 -7.05
N GLN A 267 14.47 12.97 -6.60
CA GLN A 267 14.89 12.02 -5.58
C GLN A 267 15.46 10.78 -6.27
N ILE A 268 16.56 10.27 -5.74
CA ILE A 268 17.18 9.02 -6.19
C ILE A 268 17.32 8.09 -5.00
N ASP A 269 16.78 6.90 -5.13
CA ASP A 269 16.92 5.83 -4.16
C ASP A 269 17.65 4.65 -4.81
N VAL A 270 18.56 4.00 -4.08
CA VAL A 270 19.15 2.71 -4.45
C VAL A 270 18.94 1.72 -3.32
N TYR A 271 18.78 0.44 -3.65
CA TYR A 271 18.55 -0.57 -2.63
C TYR A 271 19.14 -1.92 -2.98
N HIS A 272 19.41 -2.67 -1.91
CA HIS A 272 19.67 -4.10 -1.94
C HIS A 272 18.72 -4.80 -0.96
N TYR A 273 18.06 -5.84 -1.43
CA TYR A 273 17.11 -6.65 -0.66
C TYR A 273 17.48 -8.11 -0.71
N ASP A 274 17.43 -8.78 0.44
CA ASP A 274 17.65 -10.21 0.61
C ASP A 274 16.36 -10.84 1.14
N VAL A 275 15.80 -11.76 0.37
CA VAL A 275 14.52 -12.42 0.64
C VAL A 275 14.74 -13.92 0.69
N PHE A 276 14.34 -14.52 1.81
CA PHE A 276 14.23 -15.95 1.93
C PHE A 276 12.78 -16.39 2.06
N ASN A 277 12.45 -17.48 1.38
CA ASN A 277 11.18 -18.15 1.51
C ASN A 277 11.37 -19.66 1.34
N LYS A 278 11.18 -20.41 2.42
CA LYS A 278 11.33 -21.87 2.40
C LYS A 278 10.37 -22.59 1.45
N VAL A 279 9.19 -22.01 1.19
CA VAL A 279 8.15 -22.59 0.33
C VAL A 279 7.64 -21.52 -0.63
N ALA A 280 8.47 -21.17 -1.60
CA ALA A 280 8.08 -20.36 -2.75
C ALA A 280 7.41 -21.25 -3.82
N LYS A 281 6.48 -20.67 -4.56
CA LYS A 281 5.77 -21.33 -5.66
C LYS A 281 5.88 -20.48 -6.91
N PHE A 282 6.20 -21.13 -8.02
CA PHE A 282 6.16 -20.58 -9.38
C PHE A 282 5.42 -21.57 -10.28
N ALA A 283 5.23 -21.26 -11.56
CA ALA A 283 4.36 -22.04 -12.46
C ALA A 283 4.63 -23.56 -12.47
N LEU A 284 5.88 -23.98 -12.36
CA LEU A 284 6.27 -25.39 -12.51
C LEU A 284 6.77 -26.06 -11.24
N LEU A 285 7.25 -25.29 -10.27
CA LEU A 285 8.00 -25.82 -9.14
C LEU A 285 7.59 -25.14 -7.84
N THR A 286 7.74 -25.89 -6.75
CA THR A 286 7.66 -25.40 -5.37
C THR A 286 8.98 -25.75 -4.69
N GLY A 287 9.56 -24.81 -3.97
CA GLY A 287 10.82 -25.05 -3.28
C GLY A 287 11.31 -23.86 -2.48
N GLU A 288 12.50 -24.02 -1.93
CA GLU A 288 13.19 -22.97 -1.19
C GLU A 288 13.70 -21.89 -2.14
N GLU A 289 13.53 -20.63 -1.76
CA GLU A 289 13.98 -19.44 -2.47
C GLU A 289 14.92 -18.63 -1.59
N HIS A 290 16.05 -18.25 -2.15
CA HIS A 290 16.93 -17.19 -1.68
C HIS A 290 17.09 -16.20 -2.83
N ARG A 291 16.57 -14.99 -2.67
CA ARG A 291 16.52 -13.98 -3.73
C ARG A 291 17.12 -12.68 -3.26
N GLU A 292 18.11 -12.22 -4.02
CA GLU A 292 18.68 -10.88 -3.88
C GLU A 292 18.06 -9.97 -4.94
N SER A 293 17.66 -8.76 -4.56
CA SER A 293 17.19 -7.72 -5.48
C SER A 293 18.04 -6.47 -5.36
N TRP A 294 18.53 -6.01 -6.50
CA TRP A 294 19.32 -4.80 -6.65
C TRP A 294 18.51 -3.81 -7.47
N GLY A 295 18.23 -2.63 -6.94
CA GLY A 295 17.38 -1.70 -7.66
C GLY A 295 17.69 -0.23 -7.42
N MET A 296 17.11 0.58 -8.29
CA MET A 296 17.23 2.02 -8.29
C MET A 296 15.88 2.63 -8.64
N ARG A 297 15.52 3.70 -7.96
CA ARG A 297 14.35 4.51 -8.24
C ARG A 297 14.76 5.96 -8.46
N ILE A 298 14.12 6.59 -9.45
CA ILE A 298 14.14 8.03 -9.66
C ILE A 298 12.71 8.55 -9.58
N GLY A 299 12.51 9.68 -8.92
CA GLY A 299 11.18 10.28 -8.84
C GLY A 299 11.25 11.77 -8.58
N GLY A 300 10.34 12.54 -9.15
CA GLY A 300 10.43 13.98 -9.09
C GLY A 300 9.27 14.71 -9.72
N LYS A 301 9.36 16.04 -9.68
CA LYS A 301 8.41 16.94 -10.35
C LYS A 301 9.15 18.14 -10.90
N SER A 302 9.11 18.33 -12.22
CA SER A 302 9.72 19.48 -12.90
C SER A 302 8.67 20.22 -13.71
N GLY A 303 8.33 21.44 -13.26
CA GLY A 303 7.26 22.24 -13.85
C GLY A 303 5.90 21.50 -13.86
N ALA A 304 5.35 21.30 -15.06
CA ALA A 304 4.10 20.58 -15.29
C ALA A 304 4.24 19.05 -15.26
N TRP A 305 5.47 18.53 -15.31
CA TRP A 305 5.75 17.10 -15.35
C TRP A 305 5.99 16.53 -13.95
N ASP A 306 5.43 15.37 -13.69
CA ASP A 306 5.76 14.52 -12.56
C ASP A 306 6.14 13.13 -13.07
N TYR A 307 7.10 12.47 -12.42
CA TYR A 307 7.62 11.18 -12.87
C TYR A 307 8.09 10.33 -11.70
N ASP A 308 7.96 9.02 -11.85
CA ASP A 308 8.48 7.98 -10.97
C ASP A 308 8.91 6.80 -11.85
N ALA A 309 10.12 6.29 -11.68
CA ALA A 309 10.58 5.10 -12.38
C ALA A 309 11.48 4.29 -11.46
N GLU A 310 11.31 2.97 -11.46
CA GLU A 310 12.07 2.03 -10.63
C GLU A 310 12.44 0.81 -11.45
N GLY A 311 13.73 0.48 -11.45
CA GLY A 311 14.28 -0.72 -12.08
C GLY A 311 14.91 -1.63 -11.04
N THR A 312 14.73 -2.93 -11.21
CA THR A 312 15.21 -3.97 -10.28
C THR A 312 15.77 -5.15 -11.05
N PHE A 313 16.92 -5.65 -10.64
CA PHE A 313 17.50 -6.91 -11.10
C PHE A 313 17.56 -7.90 -9.94
N GLN A 314 17.22 -9.16 -10.20
CA GLN A 314 17.14 -10.20 -9.20
C GLN A 314 18.06 -11.38 -9.49
N THR A 315 18.76 -11.84 -8.46
CA THR A 315 19.64 -13.00 -8.47
C THR A 315 19.37 -13.93 -7.29
N GLY A 316 20.12 -15.03 -7.17
CA GLY A 316 19.97 -16.00 -6.10
C GLY A 316 19.61 -17.38 -6.63
N HIS A 317 18.88 -18.17 -5.85
CA HIS A 317 18.50 -19.54 -6.19
C HIS A 317 17.07 -19.87 -5.76
N PHE A 318 16.40 -20.70 -6.56
CA PHE A 318 15.07 -21.23 -6.27
C PHE A 318 15.02 -22.71 -6.65
N ALA A 319 14.69 -23.59 -5.69
CA ALA A 319 14.53 -25.03 -5.93
C ALA A 319 15.71 -25.71 -6.67
N GLY A 320 16.94 -25.20 -6.49
CA GLY A 320 18.15 -25.67 -7.18
C GLY A 320 18.51 -24.89 -8.45
N ASP A 321 17.58 -24.13 -9.02
CA ASP A 321 17.81 -23.27 -10.19
C ASP A 321 18.37 -21.90 -9.78
N ARG A 322 19.14 -21.28 -10.68
CA ARG A 322 19.62 -19.90 -10.50
C ARG A 322 18.51 -18.90 -10.80
N ILE A 323 18.43 -17.81 -10.06
CA ILE A 323 17.50 -16.72 -10.37
C ILE A 323 18.21 -15.71 -11.27
N ARG A 324 17.56 -15.32 -12.37
CA ARG A 324 17.95 -14.17 -13.22
C ARG A 324 16.69 -13.50 -13.74
N ALA A 325 16.19 -12.53 -12.99
CA ALA A 325 14.94 -11.84 -13.31
C ALA A 325 15.12 -10.32 -13.27
N TRP A 326 14.23 -9.58 -13.91
CA TRP A 326 14.25 -8.13 -13.91
C TRP A 326 12.84 -7.56 -13.85
N GLY A 327 12.73 -6.37 -13.29
CA GLY A 327 11.49 -5.61 -13.18
C GLY A 327 11.74 -4.14 -13.48
N PHE A 328 10.76 -3.51 -14.11
CA PHE A 328 10.73 -2.10 -14.38
C PHE A 328 9.32 -1.58 -14.14
N ASN A 329 9.17 -0.47 -13.43
CA ASN A 329 7.90 0.21 -13.27
C ASN A 329 8.09 1.71 -13.49
N SER A 330 7.10 2.38 -14.08
CA SER A 330 7.20 3.83 -14.35
C SER A 330 5.84 4.51 -14.43
N ASP A 331 5.72 5.73 -13.90
CA ASP A 331 4.56 6.62 -14.03
C ASP A 331 5.06 7.99 -14.48
N LEU A 332 4.50 8.51 -15.57
CA LEU A 332 4.78 9.85 -16.11
C LEU A 332 3.48 10.63 -16.17
N GLY A 333 3.49 11.85 -15.65
CA GLY A 333 2.34 12.75 -15.60
C GLY A 333 2.62 14.11 -16.19
N TYR A 334 1.64 14.66 -16.91
CA TYR A 334 1.61 16.05 -17.32
C TYR A 334 0.36 16.73 -16.79
N SER A 335 0.54 17.69 -15.89
CA SER A 335 -0.54 18.49 -15.31
C SER A 335 -0.78 19.75 -16.14
N LEU A 336 -2.02 19.93 -16.61
CA LEU A 336 -2.41 21.17 -17.29
C LEU A 336 -2.38 22.37 -16.32
N PRO A 337 -2.34 23.62 -16.84
CA PRO A 337 -2.34 24.81 -16.02
C PRO A 337 -3.45 24.79 -14.94
N PRO A 338 -3.20 25.27 -13.72
CA PRO A 338 -4.20 25.29 -12.65
C PRO A 338 -5.48 26.07 -12.97
N THR A 339 -5.44 26.93 -13.99
CA THR A 339 -6.57 27.71 -14.53
C THR A 339 -7.48 26.89 -15.44
N THR A 340 -7.04 25.74 -15.94
CA THR A 340 -7.86 24.84 -16.74
C THR A 340 -8.96 24.22 -15.86
N PRO A 341 -10.25 24.27 -16.26
CA PRO A 341 -11.34 23.63 -15.52
C PRO A 341 -11.03 22.16 -15.20
N LEU A 342 -11.40 21.72 -13.99
CA LEU A 342 -11.15 20.37 -13.47
C LEU A 342 -9.67 19.99 -13.27
N ARG A 343 -8.70 20.89 -13.55
CA ARG A 343 -7.25 20.69 -13.34
C ARG A 343 -6.74 19.31 -13.83
N PRO A 344 -6.93 18.99 -15.12
CA PRO A 344 -6.61 17.67 -15.64
C PRO A 344 -5.11 17.36 -15.56
N ARG A 345 -4.78 16.11 -15.25
CA ARG A 345 -3.45 15.51 -15.42
C ARG A 345 -3.58 14.30 -16.33
N VAL A 346 -2.84 14.31 -17.44
CA VAL A 346 -2.69 13.14 -18.32
C VAL A 346 -1.51 12.34 -17.79
N GLY A 347 -1.76 11.07 -17.47
CA GLY A 347 -0.77 10.13 -16.96
C GLY A 347 -0.54 8.98 -17.92
N LEU A 348 0.65 8.41 -17.87
CA LEU A 348 1.00 7.16 -18.53
C LEU A 348 1.83 6.34 -17.56
N ARG A 349 1.31 5.18 -17.14
CA ARG A 349 2.10 4.16 -16.46
C ARG A 349 2.51 3.07 -17.45
N PHE A 350 3.74 2.61 -17.32
CA PHE A 350 4.27 1.46 -18.05
C PHE A 350 5.10 0.63 -17.08
N ASP A 351 4.72 -0.63 -16.89
CA ASP A 351 5.48 -1.58 -16.09
C ASP A 351 5.77 -2.85 -16.90
N ALA A 352 6.91 -3.48 -16.62
CA ALA A 352 7.38 -4.69 -17.29
C ALA A 352 8.19 -5.55 -16.31
N PHE A 353 7.81 -6.82 -16.17
CA PHE A 353 8.41 -7.78 -15.23
C PHE A 353 8.61 -9.11 -15.93
N SER A 354 9.83 -9.63 -15.86
CA SER A 354 10.22 -10.82 -16.61
C SER A 354 9.45 -12.08 -16.20
N GLY A 355 9.21 -12.97 -17.17
CA GLY A 355 8.76 -14.33 -16.94
C GLY A 355 9.84 -15.37 -17.27
N ASP A 356 9.61 -16.62 -16.91
CA ASP A 356 10.51 -17.72 -17.30
C ASP A 356 10.25 -18.17 -18.75
N GLY A 357 11.11 -17.71 -19.66
CA GLY A 357 11.02 -18.06 -21.08
C GLY A 357 11.54 -19.45 -21.45
N LYS A 358 12.24 -20.15 -20.54
CA LYS A 358 12.91 -21.42 -20.85
C LYS A 358 12.84 -22.39 -19.66
N PRO A 359 11.68 -23.05 -19.46
CA PRO A 359 11.52 -24.06 -18.43
C PRO A 359 12.65 -25.11 -18.42
N ASN A 360 13.07 -25.53 -17.23
CA ASN A 360 14.03 -26.62 -17.00
C ASN A 360 15.45 -26.38 -17.56
N ASN A 361 15.87 -25.12 -17.76
CA ASN A 361 17.24 -24.80 -18.18
C ASN A 361 18.21 -24.52 -17.01
N GLY A 362 17.79 -24.74 -15.77
CA GLY A 362 18.55 -24.41 -14.56
C GLY A 362 18.49 -22.93 -14.14
N THR A 363 17.60 -22.13 -14.73
CA THR A 363 17.42 -20.71 -14.41
C THR A 363 15.95 -20.31 -14.32
N LEU A 364 15.53 -19.76 -13.19
CA LEU A 364 14.23 -19.09 -13.04
C LEU A 364 14.31 -17.65 -13.55
N GLY A 365 13.59 -17.36 -14.64
CA GLY A 365 13.47 -16.02 -15.23
C GLY A 365 12.36 -15.13 -14.65
N THR A 366 11.46 -15.69 -13.84
CA THR A 366 10.29 -14.96 -13.32
C THR A 366 10.67 -13.99 -12.21
N PHE A 367 10.28 -12.71 -12.38
CA PHE A 367 10.40 -11.69 -11.33
C PHE A 367 9.45 -11.99 -10.17
N ALA A 368 9.88 -11.66 -8.95
CA ALA A 368 9.09 -11.82 -7.74
C ALA A 368 9.26 -10.60 -6.82
N PRO A 369 8.23 -9.77 -6.61
CA PRO A 369 8.31 -8.66 -5.66
C PRO A 369 8.33 -9.17 -4.20
N PRO A 370 9.13 -8.55 -3.29
CA PRO A 370 9.21 -9.00 -1.90
C PRO A 370 7.86 -8.91 -1.14
N ALA A 371 7.16 -7.80 -1.31
CA ALA A 371 5.87 -7.53 -0.68
C ALA A 371 5.03 -6.58 -1.54
N PRO A 372 4.52 -7.05 -2.70
CA PRO A 372 3.86 -6.19 -3.67
C PRO A 372 2.63 -5.52 -3.06
N ARG A 373 2.41 -4.26 -3.44
CA ARG A 373 1.15 -3.58 -3.23
C ARG A 373 0.06 -4.30 -4.02
N LEU A 374 -0.97 -4.77 -3.33
CA LEU A 374 -2.14 -5.43 -3.89
C LEU A 374 -2.78 -4.67 -5.07
N PRO A 375 -3.13 -3.37 -4.94
CA PRO A 375 -3.80 -2.63 -6.01
C PRO A 375 -2.82 -1.88 -6.93
N LEU A 376 -1.85 -2.55 -7.56
CA LEU A 376 -0.98 -1.84 -8.52
C LEU A 376 -1.69 -1.61 -9.86
N PHE A 377 -2.27 -2.65 -10.44
CA PHE A 377 -2.90 -2.66 -11.77
C PHE A 377 -4.41 -2.35 -11.74
N GLY A 378 -4.84 -1.68 -10.67
CA GLY A 378 -6.24 -1.48 -10.25
C GLY A 378 -6.56 -2.17 -8.92
N ASP A 379 -7.52 -1.63 -8.16
CA ASP A 379 -7.87 -2.15 -6.82
C ASP A 379 -8.50 -3.55 -6.80
N ALA A 380 -8.80 -4.09 -7.98
CA ALA A 380 -9.28 -5.46 -8.14
C ALA A 380 -8.22 -6.53 -7.82
N GLY A 381 -6.92 -6.21 -7.86
CA GLY A 381 -5.84 -7.10 -7.43
C GLY A 381 -5.65 -8.38 -8.27
N TYR A 382 -6.05 -8.37 -9.54
CA TYR A 382 -6.10 -9.58 -10.38
C TYR A 382 -4.73 -10.20 -10.70
N LEU A 383 -3.71 -9.38 -10.94
CA LEU A 383 -2.40 -9.79 -11.46
C LEU A 383 -1.28 -9.33 -10.54
N ASN A 384 -0.16 -10.06 -10.53
CA ASN A 384 1.07 -9.73 -9.80
C ASN A 384 2.20 -9.31 -10.74
N PHE A 385 3.31 -8.83 -10.18
CA PHE A 385 4.46 -8.29 -10.94
C PHE A 385 5.34 -9.41 -11.49
N SER A 386 4.76 -10.40 -12.15
CA SER A 386 5.48 -11.59 -12.58
C SER A 386 4.99 -11.98 -13.96
N ASN A 387 5.93 -12.09 -14.91
CA ASN A 387 5.62 -12.34 -16.32
C ASN A 387 4.52 -11.42 -16.88
N ILE A 388 4.69 -10.10 -16.72
CA ILE A 388 3.67 -9.13 -17.11
C ILE A 388 4.28 -7.86 -17.67
N ILE A 389 3.64 -7.29 -18.68
CA ILE A 389 3.84 -5.95 -19.21
C ILE A 389 2.48 -5.27 -19.18
N ASP A 390 2.39 -4.07 -18.60
CA ASP A 390 1.19 -3.24 -18.67
C ASP A 390 1.45 -1.83 -19.21
N LEU A 391 0.41 -1.25 -19.79
CA LEU A 391 0.37 0.13 -20.23
C LEU A 391 -0.95 0.75 -19.77
N TYR A 392 -0.89 1.79 -18.95
CA TYR A 392 -2.05 2.47 -18.37
C TYR A 392 -2.03 3.99 -18.67
N PRO A 393 -2.48 4.41 -19.87
CA PRO A 393 -2.85 5.79 -20.08
C PRO A 393 -4.04 6.14 -19.18
N ASN A 394 -3.91 7.20 -18.39
CA ASN A 394 -4.93 7.62 -17.44
C ASN A 394 -5.16 9.13 -17.45
N LEU A 395 -6.35 9.52 -17.04
CA LEU A 395 -6.73 10.91 -16.85
C LEU A 395 -7.14 11.08 -15.39
N THR A 396 -6.47 12.02 -14.70
CA THR A 396 -6.88 12.48 -13.39
C THR A 396 -7.56 13.84 -13.51
N VAL A 397 -8.72 14.02 -12.88
CA VAL A 397 -9.43 15.30 -12.79
C VAL A 397 -9.87 15.59 -11.36
N LYS A 398 -10.06 16.87 -11.05
CA LYS A 398 -10.50 17.37 -9.74
C LYS A 398 -11.71 18.29 -9.89
N PRO A 399 -12.94 17.72 -9.96
CA PRO A 399 -14.17 18.51 -10.05
C PRO A 399 -14.41 19.42 -8.85
N ALA A 400 -13.90 19.01 -7.68
CA ALA A 400 -13.89 19.81 -6.47
C ALA A 400 -12.54 19.63 -5.74
N LYS A 401 -12.19 20.54 -4.82
CA LYS A 401 -10.93 20.45 -4.06
C LYS A 401 -10.79 19.13 -3.28
N ALA A 402 -11.91 18.61 -2.79
CA ALA A 402 -12.00 17.39 -1.99
C ALA A 402 -12.18 16.11 -2.81
N LEU A 403 -12.41 16.20 -4.12
CA LEU A 403 -12.75 15.05 -4.98
C LEU A 403 -11.72 14.90 -6.10
N THR A 404 -11.07 13.75 -6.14
CA THR A 404 -10.16 13.35 -7.23
C THR A 404 -10.77 12.15 -7.96
N LEU A 405 -10.84 12.23 -9.28
CA LEU A 405 -11.27 11.14 -10.14
C LEU A 405 -10.11 10.71 -11.02
N VAL A 406 -9.89 9.40 -11.16
CA VAL A 406 -8.90 8.81 -12.05
C VAL A 406 -9.57 7.77 -12.92
N ALA A 407 -9.34 7.80 -14.23
CA ALA A 407 -9.89 6.81 -15.14
C ALA A 407 -8.94 6.51 -16.29
N GLY A 408 -9.01 5.29 -16.82
CA GLY A 408 -8.27 4.93 -18.04
C GLY A 408 -8.39 3.44 -18.39
N PRO A 409 -8.07 3.06 -19.64
CA PRO A 409 -7.84 1.66 -20.00
C PRO A 409 -6.42 1.24 -19.64
N GLU A 410 -6.28 0.04 -19.10
CA GLU A 410 -5.01 -0.61 -18.82
C GLU A 410 -4.89 -1.88 -19.65
N PHE A 411 -3.82 -2.00 -20.42
CA PHE A 411 -3.60 -3.11 -21.35
C PHE A 411 -2.53 -4.03 -20.80
N PHE A 412 -2.75 -5.34 -20.91
CA PHE A 412 -1.87 -6.34 -20.29
C PHE A 412 -1.37 -7.38 -21.28
N TRP A 413 -0.07 -7.65 -21.24
CA TRP A 413 0.59 -8.75 -21.95
C TRP A 413 1.44 -9.55 -20.97
N ARG A 414 1.62 -10.83 -21.24
CA ARG A 414 2.74 -11.58 -20.65
C ARG A 414 4.04 -11.16 -21.31
N GLU A 415 5.09 -11.00 -20.53
CA GLU A 415 6.43 -10.72 -21.05
C GLU A 415 6.93 -11.90 -21.92
N THR A 416 6.66 -13.13 -21.48
CA THR A 416 6.85 -14.36 -22.26
C THR A 416 5.61 -15.25 -22.26
N LYS A 417 5.37 -15.93 -23.39
CA LYS A 417 4.26 -16.89 -23.55
C LYS A 417 4.53 -18.23 -22.86
N GLU A 418 5.77 -18.49 -22.50
CA GLU A 418 6.19 -19.77 -21.91
C GLU A 418 5.88 -19.90 -20.42
N ASP A 419 5.58 -18.79 -19.76
CA ASP A 419 5.24 -18.73 -18.34
C ASP A 419 3.75 -18.37 -18.13
N ALA A 420 3.23 -18.60 -16.93
CA ALA A 420 1.85 -18.31 -16.54
C ALA A 420 1.66 -16.80 -16.25
N THR A 421 0.41 -16.35 -16.12
CA THR A 421 0.15 -15.16 -15.31
C THR A 421 0.22 -15.52 -13.83
N TYR A 422 0.32 -14.52 -12.95
CA TYR A 422 0.44 -14.73 -11.51
C TYR A 422 -0.58 -13.88 -10.76
N ALA A 423 -1.21 -14.46 -9.73
CA ALA A 423 -2.28 -13.81 -8.97
C ALA A 423 -1.76 -13.03 -7.75
N GLY A 424 -1.99 -11.73 -7.70
CA GLY A 424 -1.55 -10.85 -6.61
C GLY A 424 -2.21 -11.19 -5.26
N PRO A 425 -1.54 -10.99 -4.11
CA PRO A 425 -0.18 -10.46 -3.93
C PRO A 425 0.87 -11.59 -3.82
N THR A 426 0.57 -12.78 -4.35
CA THR A 426 1.45 -13.95 -4.29
C THR A 426 2.01 -14.25 -5.68
N ASN A 427 3.08 -15.03 -5.79
CA ASN A 427 3.46 -15.60 -7.08
C ASN A 427 2.71 -16.91 -7.33
N TYR A 428 1.44 -16.98 -6.93
CA TYR A 428 0.64 -18.16 -7.25
C TYR A 428 0.32 -18.16 -8.75
N PRO A 429 0.61 -19.24 -9.47
CA PRO A 429 0.36 -19.29 -10.90
C PRO A 429 -1.15 -19.24 -11.17
N GLY A 430 -1.53 -18.30 -12.04
CA GLY A 430 -2.87 -18.13 -12.56
C GLY A 430 -3.07 -18.89 -13.87
N VAL A 431 -3.92 -18.34 -14.72
CA VAL A 431 -4.21 -18.90 -16.05
C VAL A 431 -2.98 -18.80 -16.97
N ARG A 432 -2.74 -19.82 -17.80
CA ARG A 432 -1.75 -19.77 -18.88
C ARG A 432 -2.47 -19.58 -20.23
N PRO A 433 -2.45 -18.36 -20.81
CA PRO A 433 -3.05 -18.11 -22.12
C PRO A 433 -2.41 -18.94 -23.22
N VAL A 434 -3.21 -19.35 -24.20
CA VAL A 434 -2.74 -20.13 -25.35
C VAL A 434 -2.51 -19.21 -26.55
N GLY A 435 -1.35 -19.33 -27.21
CA GLY A 435 -1.04 -18.67 -28.48
C GLY A 435 -0.61 -17.19 -28.39
N SER A 436 -1.36 -16.31 -27.72
CA SER A 436 -1.03 -14.88 -27.60
C SER A 436 -0.42 -14.52 -26.23
N SER A 437 0.43 -13.49 -26.21
CA SER A 437 0.90 -12.88 -24.96
C SER A 437 -0.15 -11.92 -24.39
N TYR A 438 -1.02 -11.35 -25.22
CA TYR A 438 -2.05 -10.42 -24.78
C TYR A 438 -3.05 -11.09 -23.83
N VAL A 439 -3.18 -10.55 -22.62
CA VAL A 439 -3.98 -11.09 -21.52
C VAL A 439 -5.37 -10.48 -21.51
N GLY A 440 -5.47 -9.16 -21.65
CA GLY A 440 -6.75 -8.46 -21.60
C GLY A 440 -6.61 -6.95 -21.38
N THR A 441 -7.76 -6.30 -21.20
CA THR A 441 -7.86 -4.87 -20.87
C THR A 441 -8.66 -4.69 -19.58
N GLY A 442 -8.14 -3.91 -18.64
CA GLY A 442 -8.90 -3.39 -17.50
C GLY A 442 -9.34 -1.95 -17.76
N TYR A 443 -10.64 -1.68 -17.75
CA TYR A 443 -11.13 -0.29 -17.70
C TYR A 443 -11.31 0.11 -16.26
N ASN A 444 -10.42 0.98 -15.79
CA ASN A 444 -10.31 1.37 -14.38
C ASN A 444 -10.95 2.74 -14.15
N PHE A 445 -11.66 2.87 -13.04
CA PHE A 445 -12.18 4.12 -12.51
C PHE A 445 -12.02 4.16 -10.98
N GLN A 446 -11.51 5.27 -10.48
CA GLN A 446 -11.34 5.55 -9.06
C GLN A 446 -11.88 6.93 -8.73
N ALA A 447 -12.54 7.06 -7.58
CA ALA A 447 -12.92 8.34 -6.99
C ALA A 447 -12.48 8.40 -5.53
N ASP A 448 -11.64 9.38 -5.18
CA ASP A 448 -11.22 9.67 -3.81
C ASP A 448 -11.89 10.94 -3.32
N TRP A 449 -12.62 10.83 -2.21
CA TRP A 449 -13.34 11.95 -1.60
C TRP A 449 -12.93 12.16 -0.14
N ILE A 450 -12.29 13.29 0.13
CA ILE A 450 -11.92 13.73 1.48
C ILE A 450 -13.04 14.62 2.03
N VAL A 451 -13.96 14.04 2.81
CA VAL A 451 -15.12 14.77 3.35
C VAL A 451 -14.67 15.73 4.45
N THR A 452 -13.85 15.23 5.36
CA THR A 452 -13.17 15.99 6.40
C THR A 452 -11.75 15.46 6.55
N LYS A 453 -10.93 16.08 7.40
CA LYS A 453 -9.60 15.51 7.73
C LYS A 453 -9.69 14.13 8.41
N ASN A 454 -10.85 13.80 8.99
CA ASN A 454 -11.08 12.57 9.74
C ASN A 454 -11.92 11.54 8.96
N LEU A 455 -12.63 11.93 7.91
CA LEU A 455 -13.53 11.07 7.14
C LEU A 455 -13.22 11.15 5.64
N SER A 456 -13.00 9.98 5.04
CA SER A 456 -12.80 9.85 3.60
C SER A 456 -13.53 8.65 3.02
N TYR A 457 -13.87 8.76 1.75
CA TYR A 457 -14.39 7.67 0.93
C TYR A 457 -13.49 7.42 -0.27
N ARG A 458 -13.40 6.15 -0.69
CA ARG A 458 -12.85 5.78 -2.00
C ARG A 458 -13.81 4.84 -2.70
N PHE A 459 -13.98 5.06 -3.99
CA PHE A 459 -14.73 4.18 -4.86
C PHE A 459 -13.80 3.66 -5.95
N PHE A 460 -13.94 2.37 -6.26
CA PHE A 460 -13.17 1.69 -7.29
C PHE A 460 -14.11 0.89 -8.17
N PHE A 461 -13.88 0.95 -9.48
CA PHE A 461 -14.54 0.11 -10.46
C PHE A 461 -13.54 -0.35 -11.51
N THR A 462 -13.54 -1.65 -11.80
CA THR A 462 -12.75 -2.22 -12.89
C THR A 462 -13.62 -3.15 -13.73
N ARG A 463 -13.75 -2.86 -15.02
CA ARG A 463 -14.24 -3.82 -16.03
C ARG A 463 -13.06 -4.51 -16.68
N TRP A 464 -12.81 -5.77 -16.33
CA TRP A 464 -11.80 -6.60 -16.94
C TRP A 464 -12.37 -7.36 -18.14
N ILE A 465 -11.80 -7.12 -19.32
CA ILE A 465 -12.11 -7.84 -20.56
C ILE A 465 -10.95 -8.76 -20.90
N ALA A 466 -11.14 -10.06 -20.67
CA ALA A 466 -10.17 -11.08 -21.04
C ALA A 466 -10.03 -11.17 -22.57
N SER A 467 -8.80 -11.33 -23.05
CA SER A 467 -8.53 -11.63 -24.46
C SER A 467 -9.03 -13.03 -24.83
N GLU A 468 -9.21 -13.29 -26.12
CA GLU A 468 -9.58 -14.64 -26.59
C GLU A 468 -8.52 -15.69 -26.23
N ALA A 469 -7.23 -15.32 -26.24
CA ALA A 469 -6.14 -16.21 -25.82
C ALA A 469 -6.21 -16.53 -24.31
N PHE A 470 -6.59 -15.56 -23.49
CA PHE A 470 -6.77 -15.75 -22.05
C PHE A 470 -7.97 -16.65 -21.77
N LYS A 471 -9.10 -16.43 -22.47
CA LYS A 471 -10.29 -17.28 -22.38
C LYS A 471 -10.06 -18.72 -22.85
N ALA A 472 -9.30 -18.91 -23.92
CA ALA A 472 -8.93 -20.24 -24.41
C ALA A 472 -8.13 -21.05 -23.37
N GLY A 473 -7.38 -20.38 -22.49
CA GLY A 473 -6.70 -20.99 -21.35
C GLY A 473 -7.58 -21.23 -20.12
N GLY A 474 -8.89 -20.96 -20.20
CA GLY A 474 -9.85 -21.06 -19.10
C GLY A 474 -10.10 -19.74 -18.36
N GLY A 475 -9.47 -18.65 -18.78
CA GLY A 475 -9.64 -17.34 -18.17
C GLY A 475 -11.00 -16.70 -18.42
N LYS A 476 -11.38 -15.74 -17.56
CA LYS A 476 -12.68 -15.06 -17.63
C LYS A 476 -12.56 -13.55 -17.56
N SER A 477 -13.52 -12.86 -18.19
CA SER A 477 -13.78 -11.44 -17.93
C SER A 477 -14.34 -11.28 -16.52
N SER A 478 -14.14 -10.12 -15.89
CA SER A 478 -14.61 -9.87 -14.52
C SER A 478 -15.01 -8.41 -14.33
N ASP A 479 -15.94 -8.17 -13.41
CA ASP A 479 -16.26 -6.85 -12.89
C ASP A 479 -15.82 -6.79 -11.43
N TYR A 480 -15.20 -5.68 -11.06
CA TYR A 480 -14.84 -5.37 -9.69
C TYR A 480 -15.49 -4.05 -9.26
N VAL A 481 -16.06 -4.05 -8.05
CA VAL A 481 -16.55 -2.85 -7.36
C VAL A 481 -15.94 -2.82 -5.96
N GLY A 482 -15.39 -1.67 -5.57
CA GLY A 482 -14.88 -1.40 -4.22
C GLY A 482 -15.47 -0.11 -3.65
N ILE A 483 -15.99 -0.16 -2.42
CA ILE A 483 -16.46 1.02 -1.67
C ILE A 483 -15.78 1.04 -0.31
N TRP A 484 -14.88 1.99 -0.13
CA TRP A 484 -14.05 2.14 1.06
C TRP A 484 -14.50 3.37 1.84
N GLN A 485 -14.89 3.20 3.09
CA GLN A 485 -15.09 4.27 4.07
C GLN A 485 -13.98 4.18 5.10
N GLN A 486 -13.42 5.33 5.48
CA GLN A 486 -12.41 5.40 6.51
C GLN A 486 -12.58 6.60 7.40
N ILE A 487 -12.58 6.33 8.70
CA ILE A 487 -12.58 7.29 9.79
C ILE A 487 -11.28 7.14 10.54
N ARG A 488 -10.56 8.24 10.74
CA ARG A 488 -9.35 8.30 11.58
C ARG A 488 -9.48 9.46 12.54
N PHE A 489 -9.03 9.23 13.76
CA PHE A 489 -8.91 10.22 14.83
C PHE A 489 -7.73 9.81 15.72
#